data_AF-A0A2K8PPI2-F1
#
_entry.id   AF-A0A2K8PPI2-F1
#
_cell.length_a   1.000
_cell.length_b   1.000
_cell.length_c   1.000
_cell.angle_alpha   90.00
_cell.angle_beta   90.00
_cell.angle_gamma   90.00
#
_symmetry.space_group_name_H-M   'P 1'
#
loop_
_entity.id
_entity.type
_entity.pdbx_description
1 polymer ?
#
loop_
_entity_poly.entity_id
_entity_poly.type
_entity_poly.pdbx_seq_one_letter_code
_entity_poly.pdbx_strand_id
1 'polypeptide(L)'
;MDSDHRAVTGARIPDPAVALTSLLRGWWEAYPGTRPTQKALARRAGVDQATMSRYLNPGRPMAAPPRVVRVLHTELRADPARLEEALALAEAVHAARRVPRARGAVGEAVAGGDSAPVRRRVGVPAAVRVLGHLVLLAAAVWVGAWLRPLPPGPSPISSASAPAAQPSPGPSWPVVRLGDVLWEARTVQHLLNAHGHRVEVTGTVDAATVTAVQGFQSERGLDADGRVGPRTWPRLVVTVRAGDRGDAVTALQALLTNAGHPTAVTGSFTTDTEDVLRAFQSAHGMPATGIAEPPVWLALMGSQQPRLHG
;
A
#
# COMPACT_ATOMS: atom_id res chain seq x y z
N MET A 1 23.50 -22.15 -62.73
CA MET A 1 22.89 -20.82 -62.49
C MET A 1 21.54 -21.08 -61.84
N ASP A 2 21.52 -21.79 -60.72
CA ASP A 2 21.94 -21.39 -59.37
C ASP A 2 20.89 -20.50 -58.71
N SER A 3 20.20 -21.14 -57.78
CA SER A 3 18.94 -20.75 -57.16
C SER A 3 19.26 -20.03 -55.86
N ASP A 4 19.08 -18.70 -55.81
CA ASP A 4 19.26 -17.95 -54.57
C ASP A 4 17.90 -17.52 -54.01
N HIS A 5 17.11 -18.52 -53.58
CA HIS A 5 16.04 -18.32 -52.60
C HIS A 5 16.71 -18.07 -51.24
N ARG A 6 17.09 -16.81 -50.99
CA ARG A 6 17.48 -16.35 -49.65
C ARG A 6 16.31 -16.62 -48.70
N ALA A 7 16.46 -17.69 -47.92
CA ALA A 7 15.66 -17.95 -46.75
C ALA A 7 15.68 -16.69 -45.87
N VAL A 8 14.52 -16.04 -45.77
CA VAL A 8 14.26 -15.09 -44.69
C VAL A 8 14.26 -15.94 -43.42
N THR A 9 15.43 -16.02 -42.78
CA THR A 9 15.61 -16.60 -41.47
C THR A 9 14.68 -15.86 -40.52
N GLY A 10 13.49 -16.41 -40.28
CA GLY A 10 12.59 -15.95 -39.25
C GLY A 10 13.35 -16.08 -37.93
N ALA A 11 13.95 -14.98 -37.48
CA ALA A 11 14.59 -14.89 -36.19
C ALA A 11 13.55 -15.30 -35.15
N ARG A 12 13.67 -16.52 -34.64
CA ARG A 12 12.78 -17.06 -33.62
C ARG A 12 12.89 -16.11 -32.44
N ILE A 13 11.82 -15.32 -32.21
CA ILE A 13 11.74 -14.38 -31.08
C ILE A 13 12.10 -15.19 -29.82
N PRO A 14 13.15 -14.79 -29.08
CA PRO A 14 13.57 -15.53 -27.89
C PRO A 14 12.39 -15.63 -26.91
N ASP A 15 12.21 -16.79 -26.30
CA ASP A 15 11.17 -16.99 -25.27
C ASP A 15 11.28 -15.85 -24.25
N PRO A 16 10.19 -15.09 -23.99
CA PRO A 16 10.24 -13.92 -23.14
C PRO A 16 10.74 -14.23 -21.72
N ALA A 17 10.56 -15.48 -21.24
CA ALA A 17 11.12 -15.92 -19.97
C ALA A 17 12.66 -16.08 -20.03
N VAL A 18 13.19 -16.59 -21.14
CA VAL A 18 14.64 -16.73 -21.37
C VAL A 18 15.27 -15.35 -21.54
N ALA A 19 14.63 -14.46 -22.29
CA ALA A 19 15.07 -13.08 -22.49
C ALA A 19 15.14 -12.32 -21.15
N LEU A 20 14.08 -12.41 -20.34
CA LEU A 20 14.05 -11.80 -19.00
C LEU A 20 15.16 -12.34 -18.10
N THR A 21 15.31 -13.66 -18.00
CA THR A 21 16.34 -14.28 -17.16
C THR A 21 17.75 -13.90 -17.62
N SER A 22 17.97 -13.76 -18.92
CA SER A 22 19.26 -13.33 -19.48
C SER A 22 19.57 -11.87 -19.16
N LEU A 23 18.58 -10.97 -19.22
CA LEU A 23 18.73 -9.58 -18.80
C LEU A 23 19.07 -9.47 -17.31
N LEU A 24 18.34 -10.16 -16.44
CA LEU A 24 18.57 -10.13 -14.99
C LEU A 24 19.96 -10.69 -14.63
N ARG A 25 20.39 -11.76 -15.32
CA ARG A 25 21.75 -12.29 -15.18
C ARG A 25 22.79 -11.27 -15.64
N GLY A 26 22.58 -10.63 -16.78
CA GLY A 26 23.47 -9.60 -17.31
C GLY A 26 23.64 -8.44 -16.34
N TRP A 27 22.57 -8.00 -15.66
CA TRP A 27 22.65 -6.98 -14.61
C TRP A 27 23.52 -7.42 -13.43
N TRP A 28 23.38 -8.68 -13.00
CA TRP A 28 24.15 -9.20 -11.88
C TRP A 28 25.64 -9.38 -12.24
N GLU A 29 25.94 -9.74 -13.48
CA GLU A 29 27.31 -9.89 -13.99
C GLU A 29 27.98 -8.53 -14.23
N ALA A 30 27.22 -7.51 -14.64
CA ALA A 30 27.70 -6.15 -14.90
C ALA A 30 27.73 -5.23 -13.66
N TYR A 31 27.49 -5.76 -12.45
CA TYR A 31 27.41 -4.95 -11.23
C TYR A 31 28.74 -4.20 -10.97
N PRO A 32 28.73 -2.87 -10.78
CA PRO A 32 29.93 -2.07 -10.58
C PRO A 32 30.46 -2.24 -9.14
N GLY A 33 31.16 -3.34 -8.89
CA GLY A 33 31.82 -3.64 -7.61
C GLY A 33 31.71 -5.10 -7.20
N THR A 34 31.83 -5.36 -5.90
CA THR A 34 31.66 -6.71 -5.36
C THR A 34 30.21 -7.16 -5.55
N ARG A 35 30.02 -8.18 -6.39
CA ARG A 35 28.69 -8.70 -6.74
C ARG A 35 27.91 -9.09 -5.48
N PRO A 36 26.66 -8.62 -5.32
CA PRO A 36 25.83 -9.02 -4.19
C PRO A 36 25.53 -10.51 -4.25
N THR A 37 25.49 -11.16 -3.09
CA THR A 37 25.13 -12.59 -3.04
C THR A 37 23.66 -12.78 -3.42
N GLN A 38 23.34 -13.90 -4.07
CA GLN A 38 21.94 -14.23 -4.40
C GLN A 38 21.04 -14.28 -3.16
N LYS A 39 21.60 -14.68 -2.00
CA LYS A 39 20.90 -14.67 -0.70
C LYS A 39 20.55 -13.25 -0.24
N ALA A 40 21.42 -12.27 -0.46
CA ALA A 40 21.15 -10.87 -0.16
C ALA A 40 20.06 -10.32 -1.07
N LEU A 41 20.16 -10.55 -2.39
CA LEU A 41 19.15 -10.16 -3.37
C LEU A 41 17.78 -10.78 -3.06
N ALA A 42 17.74 -12.07 -2.70
CA ALA A 42 16.52 -12.79 -2.35
C ALA A 42 15.80 -12.13 -1.16
N ARG A 43 16.55 -11.81 -0.10
CA ARG A 43 16.03 -11.15 1.10
C ARG A 43 15.42 -9.78 0.78
N ARG A 44 16.08 -8.99 -0.07
CA ARG A 44 15.61 -7.68 -0.52
C ARG A 44 14.36 -7.79 -1.40
N ALA A 45 14.31 -8.80 -2.25
CA ALA A 45 13.17 -9.08 -3.13
C ALA A 45 12.00 -9.81 -2.43
N GLY A 46 12.13 -10.15 -1.14
CA GLY A 46 11.11 -10.88 -0.39
C GLY A 46 10.84 -12.29 -0.91
N VAL A 47 11.86 -12.95 -1.47
CA VAL A 47 11.78 -14.33 -1.99
C VAL A 47 12.87 -15.20 -1.34
N ASP A 48 12.74 -16.52 -1.42
CA ASP A 48 13.79 -17.43 -0.98
C ASP A 48 14.99 -17.47 -1.95
N GLN A 49 16.13 -17.97 -1.48
CA GLN A 49 17.37 -17.99 -2.26
C GLN A 49 17.32 -18.95 -3.45
N ALA A 50 16.57 -20.05 -3.37
CA ALA A 50 16.43 -21.00 -4.47
C ALA A 50 15.59 -20.40 -5.61
N THR A 51 14.54 -19.65 -5.26
CA THR A 51 13.70 -18.85 -6.16
C THR A 51 14.53 -17.78 -6.86
N MET A 52 15.37 -17.05 -6.12
CA MET A 52 16.30 -16.06 -6.72
C MET A 52 17.31 -16.70 -7.68
N SER A 53 17.85 -17.87 -7.33
CA SER A 53 18.74 -18.62 -8.23
C SER A 53 18.06 -18.98 -9.55
N ARG A 54 16.77 -19.36 -9.53
CA ARG A 54 15.99 -19.65 -10.75
C ARG A 54 15.72 -18.40 -11.59
N TYR A 55 15.47 -17.25 -10.96
CA TYR A 55 15.29 -15.99 -11.71
C TYR A 55 16.56 -15.55 -12.45
N LEU A 56 17.74 -15.92 -11.94
CA LEU A 56 19.02 -15.57 -12.53
C LEU A 56 19.62 -16.70 -13.38
N ASN A 57 18.99 -17.87 -13.52
CA ASN A 57 19.57 -19.02 -14.23
C ASN A 57 18.88 -19.32 -15.58
N PRO A 58 19.53 -19.03 -16.73
CA PRO A 58 18.93 -19.23 -18.05
C PRO A 58 18.74 -20.72 -18.41
N GLY A 59 19.38 -21.67 -17.71
CA GLY A 59 19.19 -23.10 -17.96
C GLY A 59 17.84 -23.66 -17.49
N ARG A 60 17.14 -22.95 -16.59
CA ARG A 60 15.76 -23.24 -16.16
C ARG A 60 15.01 -21.92 -15.92
N PRO A 61 14.58 -21.24 -17.00
CA PRO A 61 14.05 -19.89 -16.92
C PRO A 61 12.75 -19.87 -16.11
N MET A 62 12.79 -19.17 -14.97
CA MET A 62 11.61 -18.82 -14.21
C MET A 62 11.42 -17.31 -14.36
N ALA A 63 10.29 -16.88 -14.93
CA ALA A 63 10.05 -15.46 -15.08
C ALA A 63 9.87 -14.81 -13.71
N ALA A 64 10.75 -13.87 -13.40
CA ALA A 64 10.64 -13.03 -12.23
C ALA A 64 9.37 -12.16 -12.34
N PRO A 65 8.52 -12.10 -11.30
CA PRO A 65 7.39 -11.16 -11.29
C PRO A 65 7.89 -9.72 -11.42
N PRO A 66 7.10 -8.80 -12.01
CA PRO A 66 7.50 -7.40 -12.19
C PRO A 66 8.01 -6.73 -10.91
N ARG A 67 7.43 -7.07 -9.75
CA ARG A 67 7.89 -6.61 -8.43
C ARG A 67 9.36 -6.99 -8.14
N VAL A 68 9.77 -8.21 -8.49
CA VAL A 68 11.13 -8.72 -8.28
C VAL A 68 12.09 -8.08 -9.27
N VAL A 69 11.66 -7.86 -10.52
CA VAL A 69 12.45 -7.17 -11.55
C VAL A 69 12.80 -5.74 -11.10
N ARG A 70 11.85 -4.98 -10.54
CA ARG A 70 12.11 -3.62 -10.03
C ARG A 70 13.09 -3.62 -8.86
N VAL A 71 12.97 -4.57 -7.93
CA VAL A 71 13.92 -4.70 -6.82
C VAL A 71 15.31 -5.04 -7.35
N LEU A 72 15.42 -6.00 -8.26
CA LEU A 72 16.71 -6.39 -8.84
C LEU A 72 17.34 -5.26 -9.64
N HIS A 73 16.55 -4.47 -10.37
CA HIS A 73 17.06 -3.29 -11.07
C HIS A 73 17.72 -2.30 -10.10
N THR A 74 17.04 -1.96 -9.00
CA THR A 74 17.56 -1.04 -7.98
C THR A 74 18.80 -1.59 -7.29
N GLU A 75 18.76 -2.85 -6.84
CA GLU A 75 19.86 -3.48 -6.10
C GLU A 75 21.08 -3.74 -6.99
N LEU A 76 20.88 -3.99 -8.29
CA LEU A 76 21.95 -4.25 -9.25
C LEU A 76 22.42 -3.00 -10.00
N ARG A 77 21.84 -1.83 -9.69
CA ARG A 77 22.18 -0.54 -10.33
C ARG A 77 22.18 -0.64 -11.86
N ALA A 78 21.20 -1.35 -12.39
CA ALA A 78 21.06 -1.58 -13.82
C ALA A 78 20.65 -0.29 -14.54
N ASP A 79 20.91 -0.24 -15.85
CA ASP A 79 20.55 0.91 -16.69
C ASP A 79 19.02 1.10 -16.72
N PRO A 80 18.50 2.32 -16.47
CA PRO A 80 17.06 2.60 -16.46
C PRO A 80 16.38 2.26 -17.79
N ALA A 81 17.06 2.37 -18.94
CA ALA A 81 16.49 2.01 -20.24
C ALA A 81 16.22 0.49 -20.36
N ARG A 82 16.95 -0.34 -19.61
CA ARG A 82 16.74 -1.80 -19.59
C ARG A 82 15.62 -2.23 -18.65
N LEU A 83 15.18 -1.36 -17.75
CA LEU A 83 14.06 -1.66 -16.84
C LEU A 83 12.76 -1.84 -17.60
N GLU A 84 12.45 -0.95 -18.54
CA GLU A 84 11.21 -1.01 -19.32
C GLU A 84 11.12 -2.30 -20.14
N GLU A 85 12.23 -2.70 -20.78
CA GLU A 85 12.33 -3.97 -21.51
C GLU A 85 12.10 -5.18 -20.59
N ALA A 86 12.76 -5.20 -19.42
CA ALA A 86 12.62 -6.30 -18.47
C ALA A 86 11.20 -6.39 -17.87
N LEU A 87 10.54 -5.25 -17.64
CA LEU A 87 9.16 -5.22 -17.17
C LEU A 87 8.17 -5.71 -18.24
N ALA A 88 8.33 -5.28 -19.49
CA ALA A 88 7.52 -5.75 -20.60
C ALA A 88 7.63 -7.27 -20.79
N LEU A 89 8.85 -7.82 -20.69
CA LEU A 89 9.09 -9.27 -20.75
C LEU A 89 8.45 -10.01 -19.56
N ALA A 90 8.56 -9.47 -18.34
CA ALA A 90 7.93 -10.05 -17.16
C ALA A 90 6.41 -10.08 -17.29
N GLU A 91 5.79 -8.98 -17.73
CA GLU A 91 4.35 -8.90 -17.94
C GLU A 91 3.88 -9.86 -19.03
N ALA A 92 4.58 -9.95 -20.16
CA ALA A 92 4.26 -10.87 -21.24
C ALA A 92 4.22 -12.34 -20.77
N VAL A 93 5.21 -12.78 -19.97
CA VAL A 93 5.23 -14.16 -19.44
C VAL A 93 4.09 -14.41 -18.45
N HIS A 94 3.77 -13.45 -17.59
CA HIS A 94 2.70 -13.62 -16.60
C HIS A 94 1.31 -13.54 -17.25
N ALA A 95 1.14 -12.70 -18.29
CA ALA A 95 -0.09 -12.65 -19.08
C ALA A 95 -0.36 -13.97 -19.82
N ALA A 96 0.67 -14.55 -20.46
CA ALA A 96 0.56 -15.84 -21.15
C ALA A 96 0.18 -17.01 -20.21
N ARG A 97 0.51 -16.91 -18.91
CA ARG A 97 0.13 -17.89 -17.87
C ARG A 97 -1.28 -17.70 -17.32
N ARG A 98 -1.85 -16.49 -17.45
CA ARG A 98 -3.22 -16.15 -17.00
C ARG A 98 -4.29 -16.58 -18.00
N VAL A 99 -3.94 -16.77 -19.27
CA VAL A 99 -4.86 -17.30 -20.29
C VAL A 99 -5.10 -18.79 -20.01
N PRO A 100 -6.34 -19.22 -19.72
CA PRO A 100 -6.67 -20.64 -19.67
C PRO A 100 -6.37 -21.21 -21.05
N ARG A 101 -5.49 -22.21 -21.15
CA ARG A 101 -5.40 -23.02 -22.37
C ARG A 101 -6.77 -23.65 -22.58
N ALA A 102 -7.55 -23.10 -23.51
CA ALA A 102 -8.77 -23.73 -23.99
C ALA A 102 -8.39 -25.11 -24.51
N ARG A 103 -8.64 -26.14 -23.68
CA ARG A 103 -8.73 -27.52 -24.16
C ARG A 103 -10.00 -27.58 -24.99
N GLY A 104 -9.84 -28.10 -26.21
CA GLY A 104 -10.88 -28.15 -27.23
C GLY A 104 -12.13 -28.93 -26.81
N ALA A 105 -13.16 -28.70 -27.63
CA ALA A 105 -14.47 -29.34 -27.78
C ALA A 105 -14.58 -30.80 -27.23
N VAL A 106 -15.74 -31.28 -26.76
CA VAL A 106 -17.00 -31.52 -27.50
C VAL A 106 -18.18 -31.71 -26.53
N GLY A 107 -19.40 -31.35 -26.94
CA GLY A 107 -20.65 -32.02 -26.50
C GLY A 107 -21.64 -31.11 -25.77
N GLU A 108 -22.48 -30.38 -26.49
CA GLU A 108 -23.86 -30.76 -26.86
C GLU A 108 -24.88 -30.43 -25.76
N ALA A 109 -25.79 -29.52 -26.10
CA ALA A 109 -26.90 -29.05 -25.28
C ALA A 109 -28.04 -30.09 -25.21
N VAL A 110 -28.73 -30.20 -24.06
CA VAL A 110 -30.19 -30.43 -24.02
C VAL A 110 -30.79 -29.77 -22.77
N ALA A 111 -31.95 -29.18 -23.00
CA ALA A 111 -32.81 -28.41 -22.13
C ALA A 111 -33.47 -29.17 -20.97
N GLY A 112 -34.07 -28.39 -20.06
CA GLY A 112 -35.34 -28.73 -19.43
C GLY A 112 -35.37 -28.56 -17.90
N GLY A 113 -36.39 -27.88 -17.40
CA GLY A 113 -36.89 -28.16 -16.04
C GLY A 113 -37.11 -26.94 -15.16
N ASP A 114 -38.33 -26.43 -15.26
CA ASP A 114 -39.04 -25.51 -14.38
C ASP A 114 -38.91 -25.80 -12.86
N SER A 115 -39.06 -24.76 -12.03
CA SER A 115 -39.63 -24.73 -10.66
C SER A 115 -38.94 -23.73 -9.72
N ALA A 116 -39.63 -22.61 -9.44
CA ALA A 116 -39.51 -21.84 -8.20
C ALA A 116 -40.51 -22.40 -7.16
N PRO A 117 -40.71 -21.83 -5.94
CA PRO A 117 -39.87 -20.97 -5.10
C PRO A 117 -39.77 -21.49 -3.64
N VAL A 118 -38.79 -21.06 -2.85
CA VAL A 118 -38.88 -21.17 -1.37
C VAL A 118 -38.47 -19.86 -0.70
N ARG A 119 -39.49 -19.15 -0.20
CA ARG A 119 -39.35 -18.13 0.84
C ARG A 119 -39.10 -18.81 2.18
N ARG A 120 -38.13 -18.33 2.96
CA ARG A 120 -38.22 -18.40 4.43
C ARG A 120 -37.93 -17.03 5.03
N ARG A 121 -39.00 -16.42 5.54
CA ARG A 121 -38.95 -15.42 6.61
C ARG A 121 -38.67 -16.16 7.91
N VAL A 122 -37.79 -15.63 8.75
CA VAL A 122 -37.83 -15.86 10.21
C VAL A 122 -37.65 -14.50 10.87
N GLY A 123 -38.60 -14.16 11.74
CA GLY A 123 -38.62 -12.93 12.51
C GLY A 123 -37.85 -13.02 13.83
N VAL A 124 -37.40 -11.84 14.26
CA VAL A 124 -37.22 -11.22 15.60
C VAL A 124 -37.63 -12.07 16.83
N PRO A 125 -37.01 -11.87 18.01
CA PRO A 125 -37.47 -10.77 18.87
C PRO A 125 -36.36 -9.97 19.58
N ALA A 126 -36.77 -8.77 20.00
CA ALA A 126 -36.08 -7.84 20.87
C ALA A 126 -36.23 -8.20 22.36
N ALA A 127 -35.25 -7.79 23.18
CA ALA A 127 -35.40 -7.44 24.61
C ALA A 127 -34.09 -6.77 25.06
N VAL A 128 -34.04 -5.45 25.29
CA VAL A 128 -34.41 -4.70 26.52
C VAL A 128 -33.41 -4.86 27.68
N ARG A 129 -32.80 -3.73 28.07
CA ARG A 129 -32.49 -3.20 29.44
C ARG A 129 -31.46 -2.06 29.27
N VAL A 130 -31.83 -0.77 29.35
CA VAL A 130 -32.13 0.08 30.52
C VAL A 130 -31.08 0.01 31.63
N LEU A 131 -30.31 1.10 31.80
CA LEU A 131 -30.12 1.92 33.04
C LEU A 131 -29.14 3.06 32.70
N GLY A 132 -29.45 4.35 32.88
CA GLY A 132 -29.36 5.12 34.15
C GLY A 132 -27.89 5.33 34.53
N HIS A 133 -27.29 6.51 34.78
CA HIS A 133 -27.71 7.82 35.25
C HIS A 133 -26.62 8.86 34.82
N LEU A 134 -26.96 10.09 34.43
CA LEU A 134 -26.88 11.32 35.26
C LEU A 134 -25.60 11.45 36.13
N VAL A 135 -24.67 12.33 35.74
CA VAL A 135 -23.81 13.10 36.67
C VAL A 135 -23.61 14.52 36.15
N LEU A 136 -23.79 15.45 37.08
CA LEU A 136 -23.78 16.91 36.99
C LEU A 136 -22.37 17.54 36.93
N LEU A 137 -22.36 18.73 36.33
CA LEU A 137 -21.57 19.95 36.56
C LEU A 137 -20.53 19.97 37.69
N ALA A 138 -19.35 20.53 37.39
CA ALA A 138 -18.72 21.56 38.24
C ALA A 138 -17.69 22.38 37.45
N ALA A 139 -17.92 23.70 37.42
CA ALA A 139 -16.96 24.71 36.97
C ALA A 139 -16.00 25.06 38.11
N ALA A 140 -14.75 25.41 37.77
CA ALA A 140 -13.91 26.23 38.62
C ALA A 140 -12.98 27.08 37.76
N VAL A 141 -13.34 28.36 37.65
CA VAL A 141 -12.49 29.46 37.20
C VAL A 141 -11.42 29.71 38.28
N TRP A 142 -10.17 29.87 37.88
CA TRP A 142 -9.14 30.50 38.70
C TRP A 142 -8.47 31.61 37.89
N VAL A 143 -8.82 32.84 38.23
CA VAL A 143 -8.09 34.06 37.87
C VAL A 143 -7.28 34.44 39.10
N GLY A 144 -5.95 34.44 38.97
CA GLY A 144 -5.02 34.83 40.03
C GLY A 144 -3.91 35.68 39.44
N ALA A 145 -4.18 36.97 39.32
CA ALA A 145 -3.26 38.00 38.88
C ALA A 145 -2.15 38.24 39.91
N TRP A 146 -0.90 38.23 39.46
CA TRP A 146 0.22 38.87 40.16
C TRP A 146 0.96 39.76 39.17
N LEU A 147 0.67 41.07 39.23
CA LEU A 147 1.51 42.09 38.62
C LEU A 147 2.73 42.31 39.51
N ARG A 148 3.92 42.23 38.92
CA ARG A 148 5.16 42.70 39.53
C ARG A 148 5.88 43.59 38.50
N PRO A 149 6.13 44.87 38.80
CA PRO A 149 6.76 45.78 37.84
C PRO A 149 8.26 45.49 37.72
N LEU A 150 8.75 45.40 36.48
CA LEU A 150 10.18 45.32 36.15
C LEU A 150 10.76 46.73 35.93
N PRO A 151 12.04 46.98 36.28
CA PRO A 151 12.71 48.25 36.02
C PRO A 151 13.04 48.46 34.54
N PRO A 152 13.23 49.71 34.06
CA PRO A 152 13.56 49.98 32.67
C PRO A 152 14.99 49.53 32.34
N GLY A 153 15.12 48.48 31.55
CA GLY A 153 16.38 48.10 30.89
C GLY A 153 16.64 48.97 29.65
N PRO A 154 17.91 49.11 29.23
CA PRO A 154 18.30 49.94 28.09
C PRO A 154 17.73 49.37 26.79
N SER A 155 17.22 50.25 25.93
CA SER A 155 16.65 49.94 24.62
C SER A 155 17.60 49.10 23.76
N PRO A 156 17.21 47.88 23.34
CA PRO A 156 17.81 47.28 22.16
C PRO A 156 17.10 47.84 20.92
N ILE A 157 17.89 48.56 20.12
CA ILE A 157 17.83 48.66 18.65
C ILE A 157 16.74 47.80 18.00
N SER A 158 15.89 48.48 17.22
CA SER A 158 14.93 47.92 16.28
C SER A 158 15.59 46.80 15.45
N SER A 159 15.38 45.54 15.88
CA SER A 159 15.66 44.40 15.03
C SER A 159 14.58 44.37 13.98
N ALA A 160 14.97 44.63 12.73
CA ALA A 160 14.13 44.48 11.56
C ALA A 160 13.28 43.21 11.70
N SER A 161 11.96 43.37 11.56
CA SER A 161 11.00 42.28 11.50
C SER A 161 11.47 41.29 10.43
N ALA A 162 12.10 40.20 10.86
CA ALA A 162 12.12 38.98 10.07
C ALA A 162 10.64 38.57 9.87
N PRO A 163 10.22 38.16 8.67
CA PRO A 163 8.87 37.66 8.48
C PRO A 163 8.66 36.52 9.48
N ALA A 164 7.60 36.62 10.28
CA ALA A 164 7.20 35.59 11.22
C ALA A 164 7.30 34.24 10.52
N ALA A 165 8.15 33.35 11.05
CA ALA A 165 8.19 31.97 10.63
C ALA A 165 6.75 31.46 10.67
N GLN A 166 6.19 31.18 9.49
CA GLN A 166 4.84 30.67 9.41
C GLN A 166 4.81 29.38 10.24
N PRO A 167 3.80 29.18 11.11
CA PRO A 167 3.68 27.92 11.82
C PRO A 167 3.68 26.81 10.77
N SER A 168 4.60 25.86 10.91
CA SER A 168 4.64 24.68 10.03
C SER A 168 3.22 24.13 9.91
N PRO A 169 2.70 23.91 8.70
CA PRO A 169 1.36 23.35 8.57
C PRO A 169 1.32 22.06 9.36
N GLY A 170 0.31 21.93 10.23
CA GLY A 170 0.09 20.71 11.00
C GLY A 170 -0.04 19.47 10.09
N PRO A 171 -0.10 18.27 10.67
CA PRO A 171 -0.22 17.05 9.88
C PRO A 171 -1.43 17.17 8.93
N SER A 172 -1.17 16.99 7.65
CA SER A 172 -2.18 17.07 6.59
C SER A 172 -2.26 15.74 5.86
N TRP A 173 -3.46 15.40 5.38
CA TRP A 173 -3.64 14.16 4.65
C TRP A 173 -2.80 14.18 3.37
N PRO A 174 -2.03 13.12 3.07
CA PRO A 174 -1.28 13.05 1.83
C PRO A 174 -2.24 13.03 0.64
N VAL A 175 -1.80 13.51 -0.52
CA VAL A 175 -2.57 13.34 -1.77
C VAL A 175 -2.01 12.14 -2.50
N VAL A 176 -2.82 11.08 -2.65
CA VAL A 176 -2.44 9.86 -3.37
C VAL A 176 -3.14 9.83 -4.73
N ARG A 177 -2.36 9.55 -5.79
CA ARG A 177 -2.77 9.61 -7.19
C ARG A 177 -2.12 8.50 -8.02
N LEU A 178 -2.55 8.38 -9.28
CA LEU A 178 -1.98 7.44 -10.25
C LEU A 178 -0.45 7.51 -10.27
N GLY A 179 0.20 6.35 -10.20
CA GLY A 179 1.65 6.22 -10.20
C GLY A 179 2.31 6.30 -8.83
N ASP A 180 1.59 6.70 -7.77
CA ASP A 180 2.13 6.62 -6.41
C ASP A 180 2.34 5.16 -5.99
N VAL A 181 3.28 4.92 -5.08
CA VAL A 181 3.82 3.58 -4.79
C VAL A 181 3.86 3.29 -3.30
N LEU A 182 4.36 2.11 -2.93
CA LEU A 182 4.74 1.73 -1.57
C LEU A 182 3.58 1.82 -0.58
N TRP A 183 3.81 2.43 0.59
CA TRP A 183 2.88 2.41 1.70
C TRP A 183 1.63 3.21 1.36
N GLU A 184 1.74 4.30 0.60
CA GLU A 184 0.64 5.13 0.14
C GLU A 184 -0.35 4.29 -0.68
N ALA A 185 0.19 3.59 -1.69
CA ALA A 185 -0.58 2.74 -2.57
C ALA A 185 -1.22 1.55 -1.83
N ARG A 186 -0.44 0.84 -0.99
CA ARG A 186 -0.95 -0.31 -0.22
C ARG A 186 -2.06 0.09 0.75
N THR A 187 -1.91 1.24 1.39
CA THR A 187 -2.92 1.76 2.33
C THR A 187 -4.23 2.01 1.61
N VAL A 188 -4.20 2.71 0.47
CA VAL A 188 -5.41 2.94 -0.34
C VAL A 188 -6.03 1.62 -0.80
N GLN A 189 -5.24 0.69 -1.34
CA GLN A 189 -5.73 -0.58 -1.86
C GLN A 189 -6.40 -1.45 -0.77
N HIS A 190 -5.79 -1.55 0.41
CA HIS A 190 -6.40 -2.27 1.53
C HIS A 190 -7.67 -1.59 2.04
N LEU A 191 -7.67 -0.26 2.17
CA LEU A 191 -8.87 0.44 2.63
C LEU A 191 -10.01 0.35 1.60
N LEU A 192 -9.72 0.42 0.31
CA LEU A 192 -10.70 0.15 -0.75
C LEU A 192 -11.27 -1.27 -0.65
N ASN A 193 -10.42 -2.27 -0.44
CA ASN A 193 -10.85 -3.66 -0.21
C ASN A 193 -11.75 -3.79 1.03
N ALA A 194 -11.47 -3.04 2.10
CA ALA A 194 -12.29 -3.01 3.31
C ALA A 194 -13.69 -2.40 3.07
N HIS A 195 -13.81 -1.48 2.09
CA HIS A 195 -15.09 -0.93 1.63
C HIS A 195 -15.74 -1.75 0.51
N GLY A 196 -15.15 -2.88 0.11
CA GLY A 196 -15.70 -3.77 -0.92
C GLY A 196 -15.28 -3.45 -2.35
N HIS A 197 -14.50 -2.39 -2.58
CA HIS A 197 -13.90 -2.07 -3.88
C HIS A 197 -12.66 -2.93 -4.11
N ARG A 198 -12.88 -4.18 -4.53
CA ARG A 198 -11.82 -5.18 -4.66
C ARG A 198 -10.77 -4.80 -5.71
N VAL A 199 -9.53 -4.63 -5.25
CA VAL A 199 -8.33 -4.39 -6.04
C VAL A 199 -7.20 -5.30 -5.56
N GLU A 200 -6.30 -5.65 -6.49
CA GLU A 200 -5.07 -6.34 -6.14
C GLU A 200 -4.15 -5.37 -5.37
N VAL A 201 -3.60 -5.82 -4.24
CA VAL A 201 -2.69 -4.99 -3.43
C VAL A 201 -1.29 -5.06 -4.03
N THR A 202 -1.07 -4.31 -5.10
CA THR A 202 0.18 -4.28 -5.85
C THR A 202 1.23 -3.36 -5.22
N GLY A 203 0.81 -2.41 -4.36
CA GLY A 203 1.66 -1.35 -3.85
C GLY A 203 2.06 -0.32 -4.92
N THR A 204 1.24 -0.19 -5.95
CA THR A 204 1.28 0.91 -6.94
C THR A 204 -0.15 1.31 -7.24
N VAL A 205 -0.43 2.62 -7.26
CA VAL A 205 -1.72 3.14 -7.69
C VAL A 205 -1.78 3.03 -9.21
N ASP A 206 -2.34 1.92 -9.69
CA ASP A 206 -2.56 1.63 -11.10
C ASP A 206 -3.95 2.08 -11.56
N ALA A 207 -4.24 1.91 -12.85
CA ALA A 207 -5.53 2.29 -13.44
C ALA A 207 -6.72 1.59 -12.77
N ALA A 208 -6.54 0.34 -12.32
CA ALA A 208 -7.58 -0.40 -11.59
C ALA A 208 -7.84 0.24 -10.21
N THR A 209 -6.78 0.60 -9.49
CA THR A 209 -6.87 1.31 -8.20
C THR A 209 -7.55 2.67 -8.37
N VAL A 210 -7.19 3.44 -9.41
CA VAL A 210 -7.85 4.73 -9.70
C VAL A 210 -9.35 4.54 -9.98
N THR A 211 -9.71 3.54 -10.79
CA THR A 211 -11.12 3.23 -11.09
C THR A 211 -11.89 2.88 -9.80
N ALA A 212 -11.27 2.09 -8.92
CA ALA A 212 -11.85 1.76 -7.62
C ALA A 212 -12.01 2.99 -6.70
N VAL A 213 -11.04 3.91 -6.69
CA VAL A 213 -11.16 5.19 -5.98
C VAL A 213 -12.32 6.02 -6.52
N GLN A 214 -12.49 6.11 -7.85
CA GLN A 214 -13.60 6.83 -8.46
C GLN A 214 -14.96 6.23 -8.09
N GLY A 215 -15.06 4.89 -8.07
CA GLY A 215 -16.25 4.19 -7.60
C GLY A 215 -16.57 4.53 -6.15
N PHE A 216 -15.57 4.42 -5.27
CA PHE A 216 -15.70 4.79 -3.86
C PHE A 216 -16.13 6.26 -3.67
N GLN A 217 -15.51 7.18 -4.40
CA GLN A 217 -15.85 8.60 -4.35
C GLN A 217 -17.30 8.84 -4.77
N SER A 218 -17.72 8.22 -5.87
CA SER A 218 -19.10 8.32 -6.39
C SER A 218 -20.12 7.82 -5.37
N GLU A 219 -19.86 6.65 -4.75
CA GLU A 219 -20.73 6.08 -3.71
C GLU A 219 -20.83 6.96 -2.45
N ARG A 220 -19.80 7.76 -2.17
CA ARG A 220 -19.73 8.65 -1.01
C ARG A 220 -20.12 10.10 -1.32
N GLY A 221 -20.61 10.38 -2.53
CA GLY A 221 -21.00 11.72 -2.96
C GLY A 221 -19.83 12.72 -3.02
N LEU A 222 -18.64 12.23 -3.39
CA LEU A 222 -17.44 13.03 -3.62
C LEU A 222 -17.19 13.23 -5.12
N ASP A 223 -16.36 14.22 -5.45
CA ASP A 223 -15.81 14.37 -6.80
C ASP A 223 -15.02 13.10 -7.18
N ALA A 224 -15.46 12.39 -8.21
CA ALA A 224 -14.86 11.13 -8.68
C ALA A 224 -13.60 11.38 -9.55
N ASP A 225 -12.64 12.10 -9.00
CA ASP A 225 -11.39 12.49 -9.69
C ASP A 225 -10.31 11.40 -9.63
N GLY A 226 -10.55 10.31 -8.91
CA GLY A 226 -9.61 9.20 -8.76
C GLY A 226 -8.41 9.51 -7.86
N ARG A 227 -8.42 10.63 -7.13
CA ARG A 227 -7.36 11.07 -6.21
C ARG A 227 -7.83 10.94 -4.76
N VAL A 228 -6.99 10.35 -3.92
CA VAL A 228 -7.27 10.26 -2.48
C VAL A 228 -6.64 11.46 -1.79
N GLY A 229 -7.43 12.52 -1.60
CA GLY A 229 -7.01 13.75 -0.92
C GLY A 229 -7.76 14.01 0.39
N PRO A 230 -7.64 15.22 0.96
CA PRO A 230 -8.20 15.58 2.28
C PRO A 230 -9.72 15.39 2.43
N ARG A 231 -10.48 15.35 1.32
CA ARG A 231 -11.92 15.06 1.33
C ARG A 231 -12.24 13.56 1.29
N THR A 232 -11.35 12.77 0.68
CA THR A 232 -11.51 11.33 0.48
C THR A 232 -11.02 10.55 1.71
N TRP A 233 -9.86 10.91 2.26
CA TRP A 233 -9.25 10.18 3.39
C TRP A 233 -10.16 9.98 4.60
N PRO A 234 -10.83 11.03 5.14
CA PRO A 234 -11.68 10.86 6.33
C PRO A 234 -12.85 9.88 6.12
N ARG A 235 -13.24 9.63 4.86
CA ARG A 235 -14.29 8.66 4.50
C ARG A 235 -13.72 7.27 4.19
N LEU A 236 -12.46 7.21 3.73
CA LEU A 236 -11.77 6.00 3.31
C LEU A 236 -11.16 5.25 4.49
N VAL A 237 -10.59 5.94 5.47
CA VAL A 237 -10.05 5.29 6.68
C VAL A 237 -11.16 4.61 7.47
N VAL A 238 -10.82 3.49 8.09
CA VAL A 238 -11.76 2.67 8.87
C VAL A 238 -11.30 2.67 10.32
N THR A 239 -12.22 2.98 11.23
CA THR A 239 -11.94 2.83 12.66
C THR A 239 -11.77 1.34 12.98
N VAL A 240 -10.60 0.97 13.50
CA VAL A 240 -10.30 -0.42 13.89
C VAL A 240 -9.80 -0.47 15.34
N ARG A 241 -10.11 -1.59 16.01
CA ARG A 241 -9.81 -1.86 17.43
C ARG A 241 -9.52 -3.34 17.65
N ALA A 242 -9.09 -3.69 18.86
CA ALA A 242 -8.84 -5.08 19.25
C ALA A 242 -10.04 -6.00 18.95
N GLY A 243 -9.75 -7.14 18.34
CA GLY A 243 -10.74 -8.12 17.87
C GLY A 243 -11.15 -7.95 16.40
N ASP A 244 -10.94 -6.78 15.80
CA ASP A 244 -11.25 -6.56 14.38
C ASP A 244 -10.31 -7.36 13.46
N ARG A 245 -10.77 -7.62 12.24
CA ARG A 245 -10.02 -8.37 11.22
C ARG A 245 -10.26 -7.81 9.83
N GLY A 246 -9.30 -8.03 8.93
CA GLY A 246 -9.43 -7.76 7.50
C GLY A 246 -8.43 -6.75 6.95
N ASP A 247 -8.75 -6.21 5.78
CA ASP A 247 -7.83 -5.36 5.01
C ASP A 247 -7.47 -4.06 5.75
N ALA A 248 -8.42 -3.43 6.45
CA ALA A 248 -8.15 -2.22 7.23
C ALA A 248 -7.14 -2.46 8.37
N VAL A 249 -7.22 -3.60 9.05
CA VAL A 249 -6.26 -4.00 10.07
C VAL A 249 -4.88 -4.27 9.45
N THR A 250 -4.87 -4.89 8.28
CA THR A 250 -3.63 -5.14 7.52
C THR A 250 -2.94 -3.82 7.15
N ALA A 251 -3.69 -2.83 6.70
CA ALA A 251 -3.17 -1.48 6.43
C ALA A 251 -2.60 -0.82 7.69
N LEU A 252 -3.32 -0.87 8.81
CA LEU A 252 -2.86 -0.32 10.08
C LEU A 252 -1.52 -0.95 10.52
N GLN A 253 -1.44 -2.28 10.53
CA GLN A 253 -0.25 -3.01 10.96
C GLN A 253 0.96 -2.71 10.05
N ALA A 254 0.73 -2.61 8.74
CA ALA A 254 1.77 -2.25 7.78
C ALA A 254 2.30 -0.83 8.01
N LEU A 255 1.40 0.13 8.24
CA LEU A 255 1.75 1.52 8.53
C LEU A 255 2.47 1.67 9.87
N LEU A 256 2.03 0.99 10.93
CA LEU A 256 2.73 0.96 12.22
C LEU A 256 4.15 0.44 12.07
N THR A 257 4.30 -0.69 11.38
CA THR A 257 5.62 -1.27 11.13
C THR A 257 6.53 -0.32 10.36
N ASN A 258 6.01 0.34 9.32
CA ASN A 258 6.77 1.30 8.53
C ASN A 258 7.05 2.63 9.28
N ALA A 259 6.24 2.98 10.29
CA ALA A 259 6.49 4.12 11.18
C ALA A 259 7.54 3.81 12.26
N GLY A 260 8.12 2.59 12.29
CA GLY A 260 9.09 2.19 13.32
C GLY A 260 8.47 1.53 14.55
N HIS A 261 7.19 1.16 14.49
CA HIS A 261 6.44 0.46 15.52
C HIS A 261 6.09 -0.95 15.03
N PRO A 262 7.07 -1.89 15.04
CA PRO A 262 6.91 -3.20 14.41
C PRO A 262 5.79 -4.01 15.06
N THR A 263 4.90 -4.57 14.23
CA THR A 263 3.87 -5.51 14.64
C THR A 263 3.64 -6.55 13.55
N ALA A 264 3.05 -7.70 13.90
CA ALA A 264 2.79 -8.75 12.93
C ALA A 264 1.64 -8.35 11.98
N VAL A 265 1.93 -8.22 10.68
CA VAL A 265 0.94 -7.88 9.65
C VAL A 265 0.13 -9.13 9.28
N THR A 266 -0.83 -9.47 10.12
CA THR A 266 -1.67 -10.69 10.00
C THR A 266 -3.08 -10.37 9.52
N GLY A 267 -3.48 -9.10 9.52
CA GLY A 267 -4.85 -8.69 9.27
C GLY A 267 -5.79 -9.02 10.43
N SER A 268 -5.26 -9.41 11.60
CA SER A 268 -6.03 -9.61 12.84
C SER A 268 -5.51 -8.67 13.91
N PHE A 269 -6.41 -7.89 14.52
CA PHE A 269 -6.06 -6.89 15.52
C PHE A 269 -5.97 -7.58 16.89
N THR A 270 -4.77 -8.02 17.23
CA THR A 270 -4.45 -8.68 18.52
C THR A 270 -4.14 -7.66 19.61
N THR A 271 -4.06 -8.12 20.86
CA THR A 271 -3.57 -7.33 22.01
C THR A 271 -2.17 -6.76 21.74
N ASP A 272 -1.29 -7.53 21.10
CA ASP A 272 0.05 -7.03 20.74
C ASP A 272 -0.03 -5.84 19.77
N THR A 273 -0.97 -5.86 18.82
CA THR A 273 -1.21 -4.72 17.92
C THR A 273 -1.77 -3.52 18.68
N GLU A 274 -2.61 -3.76 19.69
CA GLU A 274 -3.18 -2.72 20.55
C GLU A 274 -2.11 -2.02 21.38
N ASP A 275 -1.22 -2.78 22.02
CA ASP A 275 -0.13 -2.24 22.83
C ASP A 275 0.82 -1.39 21.98
N VAL A 276 1.15 -1.86 20.78
CA VAL A 276 1.94 -1.09 19.81
C VAL A 276 1.23 0.19 19.39
N LEU A 277 -0.09 0.14 19.17
CA LEU A 277 -0.87 1.33 18.82
C LEU A 277 -0.95 2.34 19.98
N ARG A 278 -1.12 1.87 21.22
CA ARG A 278 -1.10 2.74 22.42
C ARG A 278 0.24 3.41 22.62
N ALA A 279 1.33 2.69 22.35
CA ALA A 279 2.68 3.27 22.37
C ALA A 279 2.85 4.34 21.29
N PHE A 280 2.40 4.08 20.06
CA PHE A 280 2.38 5.07 18.98
C PHE A 280 1.57 6.32 19.37
N GLN A 281 0.35 6.14 19.87
CA GLN A 281 -0.51 7.25 20.31
C GLN A 281 0.17 8.10 21.37
N SER A 282 0.77 7.46 22.39
CA SER A 282 1.49 8.15 23.47
C SER A 282 2.69 8.93 22.94
N ALA A 283 3.47 8.35 22.03
CA ALA A 283 4.64 9.00 21.41
C ALA A 283 4.26 10.25 20.59
N HIS A 284 3.02 10.30 20.09
CA HIS A 284 2.48 11.41 19.31
C HIS A 284 1.57 12.36 20.12
N GLY A 285 1.55 12.25 21.45
CA GLY A 285 0.76 13.14 22.32
C GLY A 285 -0.76 12.94 22.20
N MET A 286 -1.19 11.79 21.70
CA MET A 286 -2.61 11.42 21.59
C MET A 286 -3.04 10.55 22.79
N PRO A 287 -4.34 10.55 23.15
CA PRO A 287 -4.86 9.59 24.12
C PRO A 287 -4.57 8.15 23.67
N ALA A 288 -3.94 7.36 24.56
CA ALA A 288 -3.55 5.99 24.29
C ALA A 288 -4.76 5.02 24.38
N THR A 289 -5.76 5.21 23.52
CA THR A 289 -7.02 4.45 23.51
C THR A 289 -6.89 3.03 22.98
N GLY A 290 -5.86 2.74 22.17
CA GLY A 290 -5.75 1.48 21.44
C GLY A 290 -6.72 1.35 20.25
N ILE A 291 -7.36 2.46 19.86
CA ILE A 291 -8.31 2.51 18.73
C ILE A 291 -7.75 3.41 17.63
N ALA A 292 -7.71 2.93 16.39
CA ALA A 292 -7.22 3.70 15.24
C ALA A 292 -8.35 4.50 14.60
N GLU A 293 -8.65 5.67 15.16
CA GLU A 293 -9.62 6.65 14.64
C GLU A 293 -8.99 7.56 13.57
N PRO A 294 -9.76 8.35 12.79
CA PRO A 294 -9.21 9.19 11.72
C PRO A 294 -8.03 10.09 12.14
N PRO A 295 -8.00 10.73 13.32
CA PRO A 295 -6.82 11.49 13.76
C PRO A 295 -5.56 10.62 13.92
N VAL A 296 -5.72 9.38 14.38
CA VAL A 296 -4.63 8.41 14.53
C VAL A 296 -4.11 7.99 13.15
N TRP A 297 -4.99 7.74 12.18
CA TRP A 297 -4.60 7.45 10.79
C TRP A 297 -3.84 8.62 10.15
N LEU A 298 -4.29 9.85 10.37
CA LEU A 298 -3.62 11.06 9.89
C LEU A 298 -2.21 11.17 10.46
N ALA A 299 -2.08 11.03 11.78
CA ALA A 299 -0.78 11.04 12.45
C ALA A 299 0.12 9.92 11.90
N LEU A 300 -0.42 8.71 11.77
CA LEU A 300 0.33 7.54 11.31
C LEU A 300 0.88 7.75 9.89
N MET A 301 0.09 8.30 8.97
CA MET A 301 0.57 8.61 7.61
C MET A 301 1.61 9.73 7.59
N GLY A 302 1.57 10.66 8.54
CA GLY A 302 2.60 11.68 8.71
C GLY A 302 3.91 11.14 9.32
N SER A 303 3.85 10.02 10.05
CA SER A 303 4.98 9.40 10.75
C SER A 303 5.71 8.31 9.94
N GLN A 304 5.37 8.14 8.67
CA GLN A 304 5.97 7.09 7.85
C GLN A 304 7.45 7.37 7.63
N GLN A 305 8.30 6.35 7.81
CA GLN A 305 9.73 6.53 7.61
C GLN A 305 10.03 6.94 6.16
N PRO A 306 11.04 7.79 5.95
CA PRO A 306 11.45 8.20 4.61
C PRO A 306 11.70 6.97 3.74
N ARG A 307 11.49 7.11 2.44
CA ARG A 307 11.84 6.09 1.47
C ARG A 307 13.36 5.93 1.49
N LEU A 308 13.86 5.03 2.32
CA LEU A 308 15.29 4.75 2.45
C LEU A 308 15.74 4.03 1.16
N HIS A 309 16.10 4.83 0.17
CA HIS A 309 16.93 4.42 -0.94
C HIS A 309 18.38 4.63 -0.48
N GLY A 310 19.09 3.53 -0.23
CA GLY A 310 20.52 3.50 0.05
C GLY A 310 21.16 2.40 -0.78
#